data_AF-A0A2S6IPY8-F1
#
_entry.id   AF-A0A2S6IPY8-F1
#
_cell.length_a   1.000
_cell.length_b   1.000
_cell.length_c   1.000
_cell.angle_alpha   90.00
_cell.angle_beta   90.00
_cell.angle_gamma   90.00
#
_symmetry.space_group_name_H-M   'P 1'
#
loop_
_entity.id
_entity.type
_entity.pdbx_description
1 polymer ?
#
loop_
_entity_poly.entity_id
_entity_poly.type
_entity_poly.pdbx_seq_one_letter_code
_entity_poly.pdbx_strand_id
1 'polypeptide(L)'
;MTQQQVIESTVEFVKTQLQGAEGGHDWFHIERVWRNAKLIAQNEDCDKGIVELGALLHDIADSKFHDGDETVGPRVAREFLTSLELPEEVIVHVENIIKYISYKGGHQSKDFTSKELDIVQDADRLDALGAIGIARSLNYGGFKNRAIYDPNIAPDLNMTKEQYKKSTAPTINHFYEKLLLLKDLMNTDSGKEIAQKRHDYMQGFLDQFHAEWNGEL
;
A
#
# COMPACT_ATOMS: atom_id res chain seq x y z
N MET A 1 16.78 -7.79 -22.95
CA MET A 1 15.73 -8.71 -22.43
C MET A 1 14.36 -8.29 -22.96
N THR A 2 13.39 -9.19 -23.03
CA THR A 2 11.97 -8.79 -23.24
C THR A 2 11.41 -8.17 -21.96
N GLN A 3 10.35 -7.36 -22.07
CA GLN A 3 9.67 -6.79 -20.90
C GLN A 3 9.24 -7.88 -19.90
N GLN A 4 8.70 -8.98 -20.39
CA GLN A 4 8.30 -10.12 -19.55
C GLN A 4 9.48 -10.71 -18.77
N GLN A 5 10.64 -10.89 -19.41
CA GLN A 5 11.86 -11.40 -18.75
C GLN A 5 12.38 -10.45 -17.66
N VAL A 6 12.27 -9.14 -17.89
CA VAL A 6 12.63 -8.11 -16.90
C VAL A 6 11.71 -8.20 -15.68
N ILE A 7 10.40 -8.32 -15.88
CA ILE A 7 9.43 -8.48 -14.79
C ILE A 7 9.69 -9.76 -14.00
N GLU A 8 9.90 -10.90 -14.66
CA GLU A 8 10.21 -12.18 -14.00
C GLU A 8 11.50 -12.10 -13.18
N SER A 9 12.54 -11.46 -13.73
CA SER A 9 13.81 -11.25 -13.02
C SER A 9 13.61 -10.34 -11.79
N THR A 10 12.75 -9.32 -11.91
CA THR A 10 12.40 -8.42 -10.80
C THR A 10 11.63 -9.16 -9.71
N VAL A 11 10.69 -10.03 -10.07
CA VAL A 11 9.95 -10.89 -9.12
C VAL A 11 10.91 -11.73 -8.29
N GLU A 12 11.86 -12.42 -8.92
CA GLU A 12 12.81 -13.28 -8.21
C GLU A 12 13.79 -12.48 -7.35
N PHE A 13 14.23 -11.31 -7.83
CA PHE A 13 15.02 -10.39 -7.03
C PHE A 13 14.29 -9.94 -5.76
N VAL A 14 13.05 -9.48 -5.88
CA VAL A 14 12.23 -9.01 -4.75
C VAL A 14 11.96 -10.14 -3.76
N LYS A 15 11.59 -11.34 -4.24
CA LYS A 15 11.43 -12.52 -3.38
C LYS A 15 12.68 -12.82 -2.57
N THR A 16 13.85 -12.69 -3.18
CA THR A 16 15.14 -12.94 -2.53
C THR A 16 15.43 -11.88 -1.46
N GLN A 17 15.21 -10.59 -1.77
CA GLN A 17 15.43 -9.49 -0.82
C GLN A 17 14.48 -9.58 0.38
N LEU A 18 13.24 -10.03 0.18
CA LEU A 18 12.23 -10.11 1.24
C LEU A 18 12.25 -11.45 1.99
N GLN A 19 13.24 -12.32 1.78
CA GLN A 19 13.36 -13.55 2.57
C GLN A 19 13.54 -13.22 4.06
N GLY A 20 12.60 -13.66 4.88
CA GLY A 20 12.60 -13.41 6.32
C GLY A 20 12.04 -12.05 6.76
N ALA A 21 11.43 -11.29 5.84
CA ALA A 21 10.71 -10.06 6.19
C ALA A 21 9.51 -10.34 7.12
N GLU A 22 9.19 -9.41 8.02
CA GLU A 22 8.06 -9.54 8.95
C GLU A 22 6.70 -9.47 8.24
N GLY A 23 5.68 -10.12 8.83
CA GLY A 23 4.38 -10.48 8.22
C GLY A 23 3.43 -9.35 7.77
N GLY A 24 3.92 -8.11 7.65
CA GLY A 24 3.20 -6.99 7.04
C GLY A 24 3.70 -6.59 5.65
N HIS A 25 4.98 -6.86 5.36
CA HIS A 25 5.72 -6.43 4.16
C HIS A 25 6.42 -7.63 3.47
N ASP A 26 5.80 -8.79 3.58
CA ASP A 26 6.28 -9.99 2.92
C ASP A 26 6.05 -9.94 1.40
N TRP A 27 6.60 -10.93 0.70
CA TRP A 27 6.38 -11.12 -0.74
C TRP A 27 4.89 -11.03 -1.12
N PHE A 28 3.99 -11.54 -0.27
CA PHE A 28 2.56 -11.58 -0.59
C PHE A 28 1.91 -10.19 -0.58
N HIS A 29 2.37 -9.27 0.27
CA HIS A 29 1.96 -7.87 0.16
C HIS A 29 2.37 -7.28 -1.19
N ILE A 30 3.65 -7.40 -1.57
CA ILE A 30 4.14 -6.89 -2.85
C ILE A 30 3.40 -7.51 -4.02
N GLU A 31 3.16 -8.82 -3.99
CA GLU A 31 2.44 -9.53 -5.03
C GLU A 31 1.00 -9.02 -5.19
N ARG A 32 0.29 -8.75 -4.09
CA ARG A 32 -1.07 -8.19 -4.16
C ARG A 32 -1.07 -6.75 -4.67
N VAL A 33 -0.11 -5.93 -4.25
CA VAL A 33 0.05 -4.56 -4.77
C VAL A 33 0.34 -4.59 -6.27
N TRP A 34 1.29 -5.42 -6.72
CA TRP A 34 1.59 -5.62 -8.13
C TRP A 34 0.35 -6.06 -8.93
N ARG A 35 -0.43 -7.02 -8.43
CA ARG A 35 -1.68 -7.45 -9.06
C ARG A 35 -2.74 -6.35 -9.12
N ASN A 36 -2.88 -5.55 -8.05
CA ASN A 36 -3.78 -4.39 -8.03
C ASN A 36 -3.32 -3.34 -9.06
N ALA A 37 -2.03 -3.04 -9.14
CA ALA A 37 -1.46 -2.08 -10.08
C ALA A 37 -1.72 -2.49 -11.53
N LYS A 38 -1.53 -3.78 -11.85
CA LYS A 38 -1.87 -4.34 -13.16
C LYS A 38 -3.35 -4.20 -13.49
N LEU A 39 -4.23 -4.44 -12.51
CA LEU A 39 -5.67 -4.32 -12.69
C LEU A 39 -6.08 -2.87 -12.99
N ILE A 40 -5.54 -1.90 -12.24
CA ILE A 40 -5.78 -0.47 -12.47
C ILE A 40 -5.27 -0.07 -13.87
N ALA A 41 -4.03 -0.44 -14.21
CA ALA A 41 -3.38 -0.09 -15.47
C ALA A 41 -4.06 -0.67 -16.73
N GLN A 42 -5.05 -1.55 -16.61
CA GLN A 42 -5.83 -2.04 -17.75
C GLN A 42 -6.70 -0.94 -18.36
N ASN A 43 -7.19 0.00 -17.53
CA ASN A 43 -8.15 1.02 -17.90
C ASN A 43 -7.58 2.45 -17.81
N GLU A 44 -6.27 2.58 -17.61
CA GLU A 44 -5.57 3.85 -17.51
C GLU A 44 -4.51 3.97 -18.62
N ASP A 45 -4.36 5.16 -19.19
CA ASP A 45 -3.32 5.46 -20.19
C ASP A 45 -1.97 5.68 -19.50
N CYS A 46 -1.12 4.65 -19.51
CA CYS A 46 0.14 4.59 -18.78
C CYS A 46 1.13 3.56 -19.37
N ASP A 47 2.40 3.66 -18.97
CA ASP A 47 3.40 2.63 -19.23
C ASP A 47 3.27 1.46 -18.23
N LYS A 48 2.72 0.34 -18.70
CA LYS A 48 2.51 -0.87 -17.89
C LYS A 48 3.82 -1.46 -17.35
N GLY A 49 4.94 -1.33 -18.07
CA GLY A 49 6.23 -1.83 -17.62
C GLY A 49 6.74 -1.04 -16.41
N ILE A 50 6.63 0.28 -16.47
CA ILE A 50 6.99 1.17 -15.36
C ILE A 50 6.07 0.94 -14.16
N VAL A 51 4.75 0.77 -14.37
CA VAL A 51 3.80 0.42 -13.30
C VAL A 51 4.20 -0.87 -12.62
N GLU A 52 4.47 -1.93 -13.38
CA GLU A 52 4.80 -3.24 -12.82
C GLU A 52 6.13 -3.21 -12.05
N LEU A 53 7.16 -2.55 -12.60
CA LEU A 53 8.45 -2.36 -11.92
C LEU A 53 8.32 -1.54 -10.65
N GLY A 54 7.60 -0.41 -10.72
CA GLY A 54 7.32 0.46 -9.57
C GLY A 54 6.59 -0.30 -8.46
N ALA A 55 5.55 -1.06 -8.81
CA ALA A 55 4.80 -1.84 -7.83
C ALA A 55 5.60 -3.01 -7.22
N LEU A 56 6.50 -3.66 -7.98
CA LEU A 56 7.35 -4.72 -7.45
C LEU A 56 8.45 -4.19 -6.52
N LEU A 57 8.96 -2.98 -6.79
CA LEU A 57 10.13 -2.42 -6.10
C LEU A 57 9.78 -1.38 -5.03
N HIS A 58 8.51 -0.95 -4.89
CA HIS A 58 8.13 0.17 -4.02
C HIS A 58 8.55 0.02 -2.55
N ASP A 59 8.57 -1.20 -2.03
CA ASP A 59 8.86 -1.53 -0.63
C ASP A 59 10.17 -2.35 -0.51
N ILE A 60 11.02 -2.37 -1.54
CA ILE A 60 12.23 -3.22 -1.62
C ILE A 60 13.26 -2.97 -0.51
N ALA A 61 13.24 -1.78 0.08
CA ALA A 61 14.07 -1.43 1.22
C ALA A 61 13.30 -0.44 2.10
N ASP A 62 12.20 -0.89 2.71
CA ASP A 62 11.43 -0.07 3.64
C ASP A 62 12.38 0.48 4.73
N SER A 63 12.47 1.81 4.78
CA SER A 63 13.19 2.65 5.74
C SER A 63 13.11 2.18 7.19
N LYS A 64 12.06 1.43 7.58
CA LYS A 64 11.92 0.82 8.92
C LYS A 64 13.05 -0.16 9.28
N PHE A 65 13.75 -0.73 8.29
CA PHE A 65 14.89 -1.63 8.48
C PHE A 65 16.25 -0.94 8.33
N HIS A 66 16.26 0.32 7.89
CA HIS A 66 17.46 1.11 7.59
C HIS A 66 17.47 2.45 8.35
N ASP A 67 17.08 2.44 9.63
CA ASP A 67 17.09 3.63 10.51
C ASP A 67 16.35 4.87 9.96
N GLY A 68 15.36 4.66 9.09
CA GLY A 68 14.60 5.73 8.46
C GLY A 68 15.23 6.32 7.19
N ASP A 69 16.27 5.71 6.63
CA ASP A 69 16.88 6.17 5.37
C ASP A 69 16.00 5.83 4.15
N GLU A 70 15.19 6.80 3.73
CA GLU A 70 14.30 6.70 2.56
C GLU A 70 15.07 6.66 1.22
N THR A 71 16.40 6.82 1.22
CA THR A 71 17.22 6.76 -0.01
C THR A 71 17.67 5.35 -0.39
N VAL A 72 17.55 4.38 0.52
CA VAL A 72 18.02 3.00 0.28
C VAL A 72 17.21 2.33 -0.81
N GLY A 73 15.87 2.41 -0.75
CA GLY A 73 14.97 1.80 -1.75
C GLY A 73 15.26 2.26 -3.18
N PRO A 74 15.25 3.58 -3.45
CA PRO A 74 15.62 4.14 -4.76
C PRO A 74 16.99 3.66 -5.25
N ARG A 75 18.02 3.64 -4.37
CA ARG A 75 19.37 3.18 -4.71
C ARG A 75 19.41 1.69 -5.10
N VAL A 76 18.80 0.83 -4.30
CA VAL A 76 18.75 -0.63 -4.55
C VAL A 76 18.03 -0.92 -5.87
N ALA A 77 16.91 -0.23 -6.13
CA ALA A 77 16.20 -0.35 -7.38
C ALA A 77 17.05 0.10 -8.57
N ARG A 78 17.74 1.25 -8.47
CA ARG A 78 18.64 1.72 -9.51
C ARG A 78 19.76 0.73 -9.82
N GLU A 79 20.45 0.22 -8.80
CA GLU A 79 21.53 -0.77 -8.97
C GLU A 79 21.02 -2.03 -9.67
N PHE A 80 19.86 -2.54 -9.24
CA PHE A 80 19.24 -3.71 -9.85
C PHE A 80 18.81 -3.46 -11.30
N LEU A 81 18.08 -2.39 -11.59
CA LEU A 81 17.59 -2.09 -12.95
C LEU A 81 18.75 -1.77 -13.92
N THR A 82 19.82 -1.15 -13.43
CA THR A 82 21.06 -0.95 -14.21
C THR A 82 21.69 -2.29 -14.58
N SER A 83 21.70 -3.27 -13.66
CA SER A 83 22.23 -4.61 -13.93
C SER A 83 21.44 -5.39 -15.00
N LEU A 84 20.18 -4.99 -15.25
CA LEU A 84 19.33 -5.52 -16.33
C LEU A 84 19.47 -4.73 -17.65
N GLU A 85 20.39 -3.76 -17.70
CA GLU A 85 20.67 -2.89 -18.86
C GLU A 85 19.43 -2.13 -19.36
N LEU A 86 18.56 -1.69 -18.44
CA LEU A 86 17.40 -0.88 -18.80
C LEU A 86 17.77 0.56 -19.18
N PRO A 87 16.98 1.23 -20.04
CA PRO A 87 17.18 2.64 -20.37
C PRO A 87 17.13 3.54 -19.13
N GLU A 88 18.01 4.55 -19.06
CA GLU A 88 18.11 5.48 -17.93
C GLU A 88 16.77 6.18 -17.64
N GLU A 89 15.98 6.50 -18.67
CA GLU A 89 14.65 7.08 -18.52
C GLU A 89 13.67 6.19 -17.71
N VAL A 90 13.72 4.87 -17.94
CA VAL A 90 12.90 3.89 -17.20
C VAL A 90 13.40 3.78 -15.76
N ILE A 91 14.73 3.72 -15.57
CA ILE A 91 15.35 3.62 -14.25
C ILE A 91 14.98 4.84 -13.39
N VAL A 92 15.14 6.05 -13.92
CA VAL A 92 14.80 7.30 -13.23
C VAL A 92 13.32 7.37 -12.91
N HIS A 93 12.43 6.92 -13.80
CA HIS A 93 10.99 6.93 -13.56
C HIS A 93 10.63 5.99 -12.40
N VAL A 94 11.13 4.75 -12.41
CA VAL A 94 10.89 3.78 -11.33
C VAL A 94 11.50 4.25 -10.01
N GLU A 95 12.72 4.79 -10.04
CA GLU A 95 13.38 5.38 -8.87
C GLU A 95 12.53 6.49 -8.24
N ASN A 96 11.95 7.37 -9.06
CA ASN A 96 11.05 8.42 -8.59
C ASN A 96 9.74 7.85 -8.04
N ILE A 97 9.17 6.80 -8.63
CA ILE A 97 7.98 6.14 -8.05
C ILE A 97 8.27 5.70 -6.63
N ILE A 98 9.39 4.99 -6.41
CA ILE A 98 9.78 4.48 -5.08
C ILE A 98 10.02 5.65 -4.11
N LYS A 99 10.69 6.71 -4.57
CA LYS A 99 10.97 7.90 -3.74
C LYS A 99 9.70 8.64 -3.31
N TYR A 100 8.69 8.73 -4.18
CA TYR A 100 7.51 9.57 -3.94
C TYR A 100 6.25 8.80 -3.53
N ILE A 101 6.28 7.46 -3.48
CA ILE A 101 5.11 6.65 -3.09
C ILE A 101 4.65 6.93 -1.64
N SER A 102 5.57 7.22 -0.74
CA SER A 102 5.32 7.38 0.70
C SER A 102 4.70 8.73 1.08
N TYR A 103 4.60 9.70 0.14
CA TYR A 103 3.98 11.00 0.36
C TYR A 103 2.46 10.85 0.55
N LYS A 104 2.11 10.56 1.80
CA LYS A 104 0.76 10.30 2.30
C LYS A 104 0.05 11.61 2.61
N GLY A 105 -1.10 11.85 1.97
CA GLY A 105 -2.07 12.84 2.43
C GLY A 105 -2.49 13.94 1.46
N GLY A 106 -2.55 13.68 0.15
CA GLY A 106 -3.09 14.64 -0.83
C GLY A 106 -2.20 15.87 -1.08
N HIS A 107 -1.09 16.01 -0.36
CA HIS A 107 0.00 16.91 -0.71
C HIS A 107 1.01 16.12 -1.54
N GLN A 108 0.73 16.00 -2.84
CA GLN A 108 1.75 15.58 -3.80
C GLN A 108 2.96 16.48 -3.58
N SER A 109 4.15 15.88 -3.41
CA SER A 109 5.38 16.64 -3.59
C SER A 109 5.29 17.27 -4.99
N LYS A 110 5.57 18.58 -5.09
CA LYS A 110 5.60 19.26 -6.38
C LYS A 110 6.75 18.78 -7.28
N ASP A 111 7.61 17.90 -6.78
CA ASP A 111 8.87 17.55 -7.42
C ASP A 111 8.71 16.42 -8.45
N PHE A 112 7.68 15.57 -8.33
CA PHE A 112 7.39 14.51 -9.30
C PHE A 112 5.94 14.04 -9.26
N THR A 113 5.33 13.92 -10.43
CA THR A 113 4.01 13.32 -10.63
C THR A 113 3.99 12.57 -11.95
N SER A 114 3.29 11.43 -11.98
CA SER A 114 3.08 10.62 -13.18
C SER A 114 1.86 9.72 -12.99
N LYS A 115 1.24 9.29 -14.09
CA LYS A 115 0.11 8.36 -14.01
C LYS A 115 0.55 7.04 -13.38
N GLU A 116 1.77 6.59 -13.64
CA GLU A 116 2.34 5.37 -13.09
C GLU A 116 2.51 5.46 -11.57
N LEU A 117 2.98 6.60 -11.04
CA LEU A 117 3.03 6.85 -9.60
C LEU A 117 1.62 6.79 -8.99
N ASP A 118 0.64 7.45 -9.62
CA ASP A 118 -0.74 7.48 -9.14
C ASP A 118 -1.33 6.06 -9.05
N ILE A 119 -1.08 5.22 -10.07
CA ILE A 119 -1.51 3.83 -10.11
C ILE A 119 -0.86 3.00 -9.00
N VAL A 120 0.46 3.13 -8.81
CA VAL A 120 1.18 2.35 -7.78
C VAL A 120 0.74 2.78 -6.37
N GLN A 121 0.53 4.07 -6.13
CA GLN A 121 -0.02 4.56 -4.87
C GLN A 121 -1.44 4.03 -4.59
N ASP A 122 -2.31 4.02 -5.60
CA ASP A 122 -3.66 3.47 -5.45
C ASP A 122 -3.60 1.97 -5.17
N ALA A 123 -2.74 1.23 -5.88
CA ALA A 123 -2.57 -0.20 -5.71
C ALA A 123 -2.12 -0.60 -4.29
N ASP A 124 -1.20 0.16 -3.70
CA ASP A 124 -0.77 0.00 -2.30
C ASP A 124 -1.92 0.30 -1.32
N ARG A 125 -2.59 1.46 -1.49
CA ARG A 125 -3.73 1.84 -0.64
C ARG A 125 -4.87 0.83 -0.70
N LEU A 126 -5.14 0.26 -1.87
CA LEU A 126 -6.18 -0.76 -2.06
C LEU A 126 -5.90 -2.03 -1.23
N ASP A 127 -4.64 -2.40 -0.99
CA ASP A 127 -4.29 -3.58 -0.16
C ASP A 127 -4.64 -3.39 1.33
N ALA A 128 -4.89 -2.15 1.76
CA ALA A 128 -5.39 -1.82 3.10
C ALA A 128 -6.93 -1.84 3.19
N LEU A 129 -7.64 -2.08 2.08
CA LEU A 129 -9.10 -2.05 2.01
C LEU A 129 -9.71 -3.44 1.76
N GLY A 130 -11.02 -3.55 2.00
CA GLY A 130 -11.80 -4.76 1.74
C GLY A 130 -11.45 -5.90 2.69
N ALA A 131 -11.71 -7.14 2.27
CA ALA A 131 -11.49 -8.33 3.09
C ALA A 131 -10.04 -8.48 3.59
N ILE A 132 -9.05 -8.19 2.73
CA ILE A 132 -7.63 -8.22 3.10
C ILE A 132 -7.32 -7.11 4.11
N GLY A 133 -7.86 -5.90 3.90
CA GLY A 133 -7.76 -4.79 4.85
C GLY A 133 -8.29 -5.15 6.24
N ILE A 134 -9.47 -5.79 6.31
CA ILE A 134 -10.06 -6.27 7.57
C ILE A 134 -9.09 -7.25 8.27
N ALA A 135 -8.67 -8.30 7.56
CA ALA A 135 -7.81 -9.33 8.12
C ALA A 135 -6.47 -8.79 8.61
N ARG A 136 -5.81 -7.92 7.81
CA ARG A 136 -4.55 -7.27 8.18
C ARG A 136 -4.70 -6.38 9.42
N SER A 137 -5.80 -5.65 9.51
CA SER A 137 -6.06 -4.74 10.64
C SER A 137 -6.23 -5.51 11.94
N LEU A 138 -7.04 -6.57 11.94
CA LEU A 138 -7.25 -7.44 13.11
C LEU A 138 -5.98 -8.18 13.50
N ASN A 139 -5.23 -8.71 12.53
CA ASN A 139 -3.96 -9.40 12.79
C ASN A 139 -2.91 -8.45 13.42
N TYR A 140 -2.77 -7.24 12.87
CA TYR A 140 -1.85 -6.24 13.44
C TYR A 140 -2.30 -5.76 14.83
N GLY A 141 -3.62 -5.59 15.03
CA GLY A 141 -4.21 -5.29 16.34
C GLY A 141 -3.84 -6.35 17.38
N GLY A 142 -3.97 -7.64 17.03
CA GLY A 142 -3.57 -8.76 17.86
C GLY A 142 -2.07 -8.78 18.16
N PHE A 143 -1.22 -8.58 17.16
CA PHE A 143 0.24 -8.46 17.34
C PHE A 143 0.62 -7.30 18.29
N LYS A 144 -0.11 -6.19 18.24
CA LYS A 144 0.06 -5.03 19.15
C LYS A 144 -0.71 -5.15 20.47
N ASN A 145 -1.35 -6.30 20.73
CA ASN A 145 -2.17 -6.54 21.92
C ASN A 145 -3.22 -5.44 22.17
N ARG A 146 -3.85 -4.94 21.09
CA ARG A 146 -4.95 -3.97 21.16
C ARG A 146 -6.28 -4.70 21.38
N ALA A 147 -7.19 -4.07 22.10
CA ALA A 147 -8.58 -4.53 22.13
C ALA A 147 -9.15 -4.56 20.70
N ILE A 148 -10.03 -5.52 20.41
CA ILE A 148 -10.74 -5.54 19.12
C ILE A 148 -11.65 -4.31 19.05
N TYR A 149 -12.49 -4.12 20.07
CA TYR A 149 -13.45 -3.03 20.18
C TYR A 149 -13.69 -2.68 21.66
N ASP A 150 -13.97 -1.41 21.95
CA ASP A 150 -14.47 -0.93 23.25
C ASP A 150 -15.53 0.16 22.98
N PRO A 151 -16.82 -0.06 23.33
CA PRO A 151 -17.88 0.91 23.06
C PRO A 151 -17.73 2.23 23.83
N ASN A 152 -16.89 2.28 24.86
CA ASN A 152 -16.62 3.51 25.62
C ASN A 152 -15.49 4.36 25.00
N ILE A 153 -14.80 3.85 23.97
CA ILE A 153 -13.69 4.53 23.31
C ILE A 153 -14.11 4.84 21.86
N ALA A 154 -14.59 6.06 21.62
CA ALA A 154 -14.94 6.53 20.29
C ALA A 154 -13.68 6.72 19.38
N PRO A 155 -13.81 6.56 18.06
CA PRO A 155 -12.72 6.86 17.12
C PRO A 155 -12.39 8.37 17.10
N ASP A 156 -11.11 8.70 17.03
CA ASP A 156 -10.64 10.10 16.93
C ASP A 156 -10.19 10.43 15.50
N LEU A 157 -11.01 11.20 14.78
CA LEU A 157 -10.77 11.59 13.39
C LEU A 157 -9.80 12.78 13.24
N ASN A 158 -9.40 13.44 14.34
CA ASN A 158 -8.60 14.65 14.32
C ASN A 158 -7.17 14.44 14.85
N MET A 159 -6.72 13.18 14.94
CA MET A 159 -5.37 12.86 15.39
C MET A 159 -4.30 13.46 14.47
N THR A 160 -3.28 14.05 15.09
CA THR A 160 -2.02 14.32 14.39
C THR A 160 -1.30 13.01 14.06
N LYS A 161 -0.38 13.05 13.08
CA LYS A 161 0.44 11.89 12.69
C LYS A 161 1.20 11.27 13.87
N GLU A 162 1.65 12.07 14.82
CA GLU A 162 2.36 11.60 16.01
C GLU A 162 1.43 10.92 17.01
N GLN A 163 0.25 11.48 17.25
CA GLN A 163 -0.78 10.87 18.09
C GLN A 163 -1.22 9.53 17.51
N TYR A 164 -1.52 9.50 16.21
CA TYR A 164 -1.91 8.29 15.49
C TYR A 164 -0.87 7.16 15.63
N LYS A 165 0.43 7.47 15.49
CA LYS A 165 1.51 6.48 15.65
C LYS A 165 1.60 5.88 17.06
N LYS A 166 1.25 6.66 18.09
CA LYS A 166 1.29 6.23 19.50
C LYS A 166 -0.04 5.70 20.01
N SER A 167 -1.09 5.75 19.18
CA SER A 167 -2.43 5.33 19.58
C SER A 167 -2.47 3.86 19.97
N THR A 168 -3.15 3.59 21.09
CA THR A 168 -3.50 2.25 21.57
C THR A 168 -4.99 2.00 21.46
N ALA A 169 -5.70 2.80 20.65
CA ALA A 169 -7.15 2.66 20.45
C ALA A 169 -7.52 1.25 19.96
N PRO A 170 -8.75 0.80 20.24
CA PRO A 170 -9.25 -0.48 19.74
C PRO A 170 -9.12 -0.60 18.21
N THR A 171 -8.95 -1.82 17.74
CA THR A 171 -8.69 -2.11 16.32
C THR A 171 -9.85 -1.67 15.42
N ILE A 172 -11.09 -1.77 15.87
CA ILE A 172 -12.26 -1.28 15.11
C ILE A 172 -12.21 0.24 14.90
N ASN A 173 -11.65 1.03 15.82
CA ASN A 173 -11.52 2.48 15.64
C ASN A 173 -10.63 2.81 14.44
N HIS A 174 -9.60 2.00 14.18
CA HIS A 174 -8.70 2.16 13.04
C HIS A 174 -9.43 2.20 11.68
N PHE A 175 -10.57 1.52 11.57
CA PHE A 175 -11.39 1.55 10.37
C PHE A 175 -11.88 2.97 10.09
N TYR A 176 -12.45 3.64 11.09
CA TYR A 176 -12.96 5.00 10.97
C TYR A 176 -11.84 6.04 10.91
N GLU A 177 -10.79 5.86 11.71
CA GLU A 177 -9.67 6.80 11.82
C GLU A 177 -8.79 6.82 10.56
N LYS A 178 -8.80 5.76 9.75
CA LYS A 178 -7.96 5.68 8.55
C LYS A 178 -8.59 4.93 7.39
N LEU A 179 -8.96 3.66 7.56
CA LEU A 179 -9.21 2.77 6.41
C LEU A 179 -10.36 3.27 5.54
N LEU A 180 -11.47 3.67 6.17
CA LEU A 180 -12.66 4.16 5.47
C LEU A 180 -12.39 5.48 4.74
N LEU A 181 -11.37 6.25 5.14
CA LEU A 181 -10.97 7.51 4.50
C LEU A 181 -10.12 7.30 3.24
N LEU A 182 -9.49 6.12 3.07
CA LEU A 182 -8.55 5.89 1.97
C LEU A 182 -9.20 5.91 0.59
N LYS A 183 -10.51 5.60 0.48
CA LYS A 183 -11.21 5.62 -0.82
C LYS A 183 -11.20 7.02 -1.45
N ASP A 184 -11.24 8.06 -0.63
CA ASP A 184 -11.30 9.46 -1.07
C ASP A 184 -9.89 10.01 -1.40
N LEU A 185 -8.85 9.23 -1.11
CA LEU A 185 -7.46 9.54 -1.43
C LEU A 185 -6.97 8.83 -2.69
N MET A 186 -7.83 8.09 -3.40
CA MET A 186 -7.45 7.42 -4.65
C MET A 186 -7.22 8.46 -5.76
N ASN A 187 -6.15 8.28 -6.51
CA ASN A 187 -5.70 9.20 -7.56
C ASN A 187 -6.43 8.92 -8.88
N THR A 188 -6.50 7.65 -9.28
CA THR A 188 -7.03 7.18 -10.58
C THR A 188 -8.53 6.89 -10.51
N ASP A 189 -9.21 6.96 -11.66
CA ASP A 189 -10.64 6.66 -11.71
C ASP A 189 -10.89 5.16 -11.53
N SER A 190 -10.03 4.31 -12.10
CA SER A 190 -10.05 2.87 -11.87
C SER A 190 -9.79 2.52 -10.39
N GLY A 191 -8.84 3.20 -9.74
CA GLY A 191 -8.56 3.06 -8.31
C GLY A 191 -9.76 3.43 -7.44
N LYS A 192 -10.43 4.55 -7.73
CA LYS A 192 -11.67 4.98 -7.03
C LYS A 192 -12.78 3.94 -7.14
N GLU A 193 -13.02 3.39 -8.33
CA GLU A 193 -14.08 2.40 -8.53
C GLU A 193 -13.83 1.13 -7.70
N ILE A 194 -12.60 0.62 -7.71
CA ILE A 194 -12.22 -0.57 -6.93
C ILE A 194 -12.27 -0.26 -5.44
N ALA A 195 -11.79 0.91 -5.02
CA ALA A 195 -11.79 1.34 -3.62
C ALA A 195 -13.20 1.45 -3.06
N GLN A 196 -14.16 1.96 -3.84
CA GLN A 196 -15.55 2.06 -3.43
C GLN A 196 -16.14 0.67 -3.13
N LYS A 197 -15.94 -0.32 -4.01
CA LYS A 197 -16.40 -1.71 -3.76
C LYS A 197 -15.78 -2.31 -2.49
N ARG A 198 -14.47 -2.08 -2.27
CA ARG A 198 -13.77 -2.56 -1.07
C ARG A 198 -14.20 -1.82 0.20
N HIS A 199 -14.51 -0.54 0.10
CA HIS A 199 -15.07 0.28 1.17
C HIS A 199 -16.44 -0.23 1.59
N ASP A 200 -17.36 -0.46 0.64
CA ASP A 200 -18.70 -0.95 0.92
C ASP A 200 -18.67 -2.31 1.63
N TYR A 201 -17.73 -3.19 1.24
CA TYR A 201 -17.52 -4.46 1.94
C TYR A 201 -17.09 -4.28 3.41
N MET A 202 -16.19 -3.33 3.69
CA MET A 202 -15.79 -3.05 5.07
C MET A 202 -16.91 -2.42 5.87
N GLN A 203 -17.73 -1.57 5.26
CA GLN A 203 -18.89 -1.00 5.93
C GLN A 203 -19.88 -2.10 6.32
N GLY A 204 -20.20 -3.02 5.40
CA GLY A 204 -21.03 -4.17 5.71
C GLY A 204 -20.45 -5.10 6.79
N PHE A 205 -19.12 -5.30 6.80
CA PHE A 205 -18.45 -6.01 7.89
C PHE A 205 -18.63 -5.30 9.24
N LEU A 206 -18.47 -3.98 9.29
CA LEU A 206 -18.63 -3.20 10.53
C LEU A 206 -20.08 -3.23 11.01
N ASP A 207 -21.04 -3.09 10.11
CA ASP A 207 -22.47 -3.13 10.44
C ASP A 207 -22.83 -4.50 11.05
N GLN A 208 -22.39 -5.59 10.41
CA GLN A 208 -22.55 -6.95 10.93
C GLN A 208 -21.84 -7.13 12.28
N PHE A 209 -20.60 -6.67 12.41
CA PHE A 209 -19.82 -6.75 13.64
C PHE A 209 -20.54 -6.08 14.83
N HIS A 210 -21.09 -4.88 14.62
CA HIS A 210 -21.81 -4.15 15.67
C HIS A 210 -23.13 -4.82 16.03
N ALA A 211 -23.88 -5.33 15.05
CA ALA A 211 -25.11 -6.07 15.30
C ALA A 211 -24.83 -7.38 16.06
N GLU A 212 -23.76 -8.12 15.74
CA GLU A 212 -23.33 -9.30 16.49
C GLU A 212 -22.91 -8.94 17.92
N TRP A 213 -22.16 -7.83 18.09
CA TRP A 213 -21.74 -7.33 19.40
C TRP A 213 -22.94 -7.00 20.31
N ASN A 214 -24.01 -6.47 19.74
CA ASN A 214 -25.23 -6.10 20.45
C ASN A 214 -26.27 -7.24 20.55
N GLY A 215 -26.02 -8.38 19.91
CA GLY A 215 -26.94 -9.52 19.89
C GLY A 215 -28.23 -9.27 19.08
N GLU A 216 -28.12 -8.52 17.98
CA GLU A 216 -29.25 -8.08 17.15
C GLU A 216 -29.47 -8.93 15.88
N LEU A 217 -28.80 -10.09 15.78
CA LEU A 217 -28.78 -11.00 14.62
C LEU A 217 -29.17 -12.43 14.97
#